data_AF-A0AAV7K6S3-F1
#
_entry.id   AF-A0AAV7K6S3-F1
#
_cell.length_a   1.000
_cell.length_b   1.000
_cell.length_c   1.000
_cell.angle_alpha   90.00
_cell.angle_beta   90.00
_cell.angle_gamma   90.00
#
_symmetry.space_group_name_H-M   'P 1'
#
loop_
_entity.id
_entity.type
_entity.pdbx_description
1 polymer ?
#
loop_
_entity_poly.entity_id
_entity_poly.type
_entity_poly.pdbx_seq_one_letter_code
_entity_poly.pdbx_strand_id
1 'polypeptide(L)'
;MGIPTGWCTSPYSESITRLVVNEFTRLFIRIDCPPVSSDLNPCDYYLWGRLEELVNNRAYDNISALKRALSKVWSELDKDEVAWACNLFPDRVRSCLKARGNRFEMN
;
A
#
# COMPACT_ATOMS: atom_id res chain seq x y z
N MET A 1 17.32 19.70 11.15
CA MET A 1 16.26 19.06 11.97
C MET A 1 15.91 17.76 11.27
N GLY A 2 16.21 16.63 11.92
CA GLY A 2 16.14 15.29 11.30
C GLY A 2 14.71 14.77 11.23
N ILE A 3 14.37 14.14 10.10
CA ILE A 3 13.12 13.40 9.93
C ILE A 3 13.35 11.99 10.52
N PRO A 4 12.50 11.49 11.43
CA PRO A 4 12.68 10.16 12.00
C PRO A 4 12.40 9.09 10.94
N THR A 5 13.43 8.38 10.49
CA THR A 5 13.37 7.23 9.58
C THR A 5 12.94 5.96 10.31
N GLY A 6 11.78 6.01 10.96
CA GLY A 6 11.31 5.00 11.93
C GLY A 6 10.28 4.00 11.41
N TRP A 7 10.05 3.90 10.09
CA TRP A 7 9.11 2.91 9.55
C TRP A 7 9.70 2.26 8.30
N CYS A 8 9.86 0.94 8.37
CA CYS A 8 10.36 0.03 7.33
C CYS A 8 11.90 -0.13 7.25
N THR A 9 12.48 -0.82 8.23
CA THR A 9 13.77 -1.52 8.05
C THR A 9 13.55 -3.03 8.17
N SER A 10 13.17 -3.66 7.05
CA SER A 10 13.32 -5.10 6.84
C SER A 10 14.30 -5.30 5.68
N PRO A 11 15.37 -6.12 5.80
CA PRO A 11 16.53 -6.11 4.89
C PRO A 11 16.31 -6.86 3.56
N TYR A 12 15.09 -6.95 3.04
CA TYR A 12 14.80 -7.79 1.87
C TYR A 12 14.37 -6.98 0.64
N SER A 13 15.13 -7.20 -0.45
CA SER A 13 15.07 -6.50 -1.74
C SER A 13 15.32 -5.00 -1.63
N GLU A 14 16.58 -4.64 -1.40
CA GLU A 14 17.06 -3.26 -1.44
C GLU A 14 16.68 -2.56 -2.76
N SER A 15 16.52 -3.31 -3.85
CA SER A 15 16.11 -2.82 -5.18
C SER A 15 14.63 -2.45 -5.27
N ILE A 16 13.71 -3.33 -4.81
CA ILE A 16 12.25 -3.07 -4.86
C ILE A 16 11.87 -2.05 -3.81
N THR A 17 12.46 -2.14 -2.60
CA THR A 17 12.25 -1.15 -1.55
C THR A 17 12.80 0.21 -1.97
N ARG A 18 13.95 0.29 -2.66
CA ARG A 18 14.42 1.56 -3.25
C ARG A 18 13.56 2.04 -4.41
N LEU A 19 13.01 1.16 -5.24
CA LEU A 19 12.12 1.56 -6.34
C LEU A 19 10.80 2.10 -5.80
N VAL A 20 10.16 1.37 -4.89
CA VAL A 20 8.94 1.82 -4.21
C VAL A 20 9.26 3.06 -3.40
N VAL A 21 10.20 3.05 -2.47
CA VAL A 21 10.49 4.26 -1.67
C VAL A 21 10.95 5.42 -2.54
N ASN A 22 11.86 5.28 -3.51
CA ASN A 22 12.29 6.44 -4.32
C ASN A 22 11.22 6.90 -5.32
N GLU A 23 10.51 6.02 -6.02
CA GLU A 23 9.48 6.45 -6.97
C GLU A 23 8.21 6.90 -6.24
N PHE A 24 7.80 6.22 -5.17
CA PHE A 24 6.67 6.62 -4.32
C PHE A 24 6.98 7.94 -3.61
N THR A 25 8.18 8.12 -3.05
CA THR A 25 8.60 9.38 -2.43
C THR A 25 8.81 10.47 -3.47
N ARG A 26 9.33 10.18 -4.67
CA ARG A 26 9.44 11.19 -5.75
C ARG A 26 8.08 11.63 -6.26
N LEU A 27 7.13 10.72 -6.40
CA LEU A 27 5.78 11.03 -6.84
C LEU A 27 5.02 11.80 -5.75
N PHE A 28 5.12 11.43 -4.47
CA PHE A 28 4.44 12.15 -3.38
C PHE A 28 5.12 13.45 -2.92
N ILE A 29 6.45 13.60 -3.02
CA ILE A 29 7.16 14.84 -2.63
C ILE A 29 7.18 15.88 -3.77
N ARG A 30 7.10 15.47 -5.05
CA ARG A 30 7.13 16.41 -6.18
C ARG A 30 5.78 16.69 -6.83
N ILE A 31 4.80 15.81 -6.69
CA ILE A 31 3.46 16.05 -7.21
C ILE A 31 2.63 16.51 -6.02
N ASP A 32 2.01 17.69 -6.11
CA ASP A 32 0.83 18.02 -5.33
C ASP A 32 -0.19 16.90 -5.56
N CYS A 33 -0.12 15.82 -4.77
CA CYS A 33 -1.02 14.69 -4.92
C CYS A 33 -2.43 15.23 -4.72
N PRO A 34 -3.31 15.13 -5.74
CA PRO A 34 -4.68 15.57 -5.56
C PRO A 34 -5.31 14.76 -4.41
N PRO A 35 -6.31 15.31 -3.72
CA PRO A 35 -6.93 14.71 -2.52
C PRO A 35 -7.60 13.33 -2.71
N VAL A 36 -7.39 12.66 -3.85
CA VAL A 36 -8.02 11.40 -4.28
C VAL A 36 -6.99 10.40 -4.80
N SER A 37 -5.83 10.27 -4.14
CA SER A 37 -4.72 9.42 -4.60
C SER A 37 -4.79 7.95 -4.14
N SER A 38 -5.95 7.48 -3.64
CA SER A 38 -6.14 6.08 -3.21
C SER A 38 -5.84 5.07 -4.32
N ASP A 39 -6.12 5.44 -5.57
CA ASP A 39 -5.85 4.58 -6.74
C ASP A 39 -4.35 4.34 -7.00
N LEU A 40 -3.47 5.09 -6.32
CA LEU A 40 -2.01 5.01 -6.47
C LEU A 40 -1.31 4.53 -5.18
N ASN A 41 -2.02 4.24 -4.10
CA ASN A 41 -1.43 3.70 -2.88
C ASN A 41 -1.70 2.19 -2.75
N PRO A 42 -0.66 1.31 -2.78
CA PRO A 42 -0.83 -0.14 -2.61
C PRO A 42 -1.59 -0.56 -1.36
N CYS A 43 -1.47 0.23 -0.29
CA CYS A 43 -2.25 0.01 0.92
C CYS A 43 -3.75 0.20 0.67
N ASP A 44 -4.14 1.24 -0.08
CA ASP A 44 -5.54 1.61 -0.27
C ASP A 44 -6.20 0.80 -1.40
N TYR A 45 -5.51 0.58 -2.52
CA TYR A 45 -6.13 -0.10 -3.66
C TYR A 45 -6.14 -1.64 -3.56
N TYR A 46 -5.41 -2.23 -2.62
CA TYR A 46 -5.37 -3.69 -2.47
C TYR A 46 -5.21 -4.17 -1.02
N LEU A 47 -4.11 -3.82 -0.35
CA LEU A 47 -3.74 -4.50 0.91
C LEU A 47 -4.78 -4.31 2.01
N TRP A 48 -5.39 -3.14 2.13
CA TRP A 48 -6.44 -2.90 3.12
C TRP A 48 -7.66 -3.79 2.88
N GLY A 49 -8.17 -3.84 1.64
CA GLY A 49 -9.29 -4.71 1.29
C GLY A 49 -8.98 -6.19 1.53
N ARG A 50 -7.73 -6.60 1.26
CA ARG A 50 -7.27 -7.97 1.51
C ARG A 50 -7.23 -8.31 3.00
N LEU A 51 -6.68 -7.42 3.81
CA LEU A 51 -6.67 -7.57 5.27
C LEU A 51 -8.09 -7.61 5.84
N GLU A 52 -8.96 -6.74 5.33
CA GLU A 52 -10.37 -6.68 5.72
C GLU A 52 -11.08 -8.00 5.42
N GLU A 53 -10.91 -8.55 4.22
CA GLU A 53 -11.46 -9.86 3.83
C GLU A 53 -11.04 -10.99 4.78
N LEU A 54 -9.74 -11.03 5.13
CA LEU A 54 -9.17 -12.06 5.99
C LEU A 54 -9.62 -11.94 7.46
N VAL A 55 -9.84 -10.71 7.93
CA VAL A 55 -10.19 -10.43 9.32
C VAL A 55 -11.71 -10.49 9.55
N ASN A 56 -12.52 -10.09 8.57
CA ASN A 56 -13.99 -10.02 8.66
C ASN A 56 -14.70 -11.38 8.57
N ASN A 57 -13.98 -12.50 8.57
CA ASN A 57 -14.57 -13.84 8.62
C ASN A 57 -15.23 -14.19 9.96
N ARG A 58 -15.11 -13.32 10.98
CA ARG A 58 -15.73 -13.48 12.30
C ARG A 58 -15.97 -12.13 12.99
N ALA A 59 -16.85 -12.13 13.98
CA ALA A 59 -17.04 -11.01 14.90
C ALA A 59 -15.93 -10.95 15.97
N TYR A 60 -15.66 -9.74 16.48
CA TYR A 60 -14.70 -9.49 17.55
C TYR A 60 -15.39 -8.78 18.71
N ASP A 61 -15.11 -9.22 19.94
CA ASP A 61 -15.74 -8.67 21.15
C ASP A 61 -15.35 -7.23 21.45
N ASN A 62 -14.20 -6.77 20.93
CA ASN A 62 -13.70 -5.42 21.14
C ASN A 62 -12.65 -5.03 20.09
N ILE A 63 -12.40 -3.72 20.00
CA ILE A 63 -11.40 -3.12 19.10
C ILE A 63 -10.00 -3.68 19.35
N SER A 64 -9.63 -4.01 20.59
CA SER A 64 -8.31 -4.57 20.89
C SER A 64 -8.12 -5.97 20.31
N ALA A 65 -9.18 -6.81 20.31
CA ALA A 65 -9.17 -8.12 19.66
C ALA A 65 -9.06 -7.99 18.13
N LEU A 66 -9.80 -7.04 17.55
CA LEU A 66 -9.71 -6.73 16.12
C LEU A 66 -8.30 -6.27 15.73
N LYS A 67 -7.70 -5.33 16.47
CA LYS A 67 -6.32 -4.86 16.23
C LYS A 67 -5.31 -6.00 16.26
N ARG A 68 -5.40 -6.90 17.25
CA ARG A 68 -4.52 -8.08 17.32
C ARG A 68 -4.69 -9.01 16.13
N ALA A 69 -5.93 -9.24 15.70
CA ALA A 69 -6.20 -10.07 14.53
C ALA A 69 -5.63 -9.45 13.26
N LEU A 70 -5.83 -8.13 13.06
CA LEU A 70 -5.27 -7.40 11.93
C LEU A 70 -3.73 -7.46 11.90
N SER A 71 -3.07 -7.22 13.04
CA SER A 71 -1.61 -7.33 13.14
C SER A 71 -1.10 -8.74 12.85
N LYS A 72 -1.83 -9.77 13.31
CA LYS A 72 -1.50 -11.16 13.03
C LYS A 72 -1.59 -11.46 11.54
N VAL A 73 -2.73 -11.14 10.90
CA VAL A 73 -2.93 -11.36 9.46
C VAL A 73 -1.88 -10.61 8.65
N TRP A 74 -1.56 -9.36 8.99
CA TRP A 74 -0.49 -8.61 8.34
C TRP A 74 0.87 -9.32 8.42
N SER A 75 1.22 -9.89 9.58
CA SER A 75 2.48 -10.61 9.75
C SER A 75 2.53 -11.96 9.02
N GLU A 76 1.37 -12.55 8.76
CA GLU A 76 1.22 -13.84 8.07
C GLU A 76 0.98 -13.68 6.56
N LEU A 77 0.73 -12.45 6.09
CA LEU A 77 0.48 -12.16 4.68
C LEU A 77 1.71 -12.54 3.84
N ASP A 78 1.47 -13.16 2.69
CA ASP A 78 2.55 -13.61 1.83
C ASP A 78 3.35 -12.40 1.31
N LYS A 79 4.68 -12.51 1.41
CA LYS A 79 5.59 -11.46 0.94
C LYS A 79 5.48 -11.29 -0.57
N ASP A 80 5.23 -12.38 -1.30
CA ASP A 80 5.06 -12.34 -2.74
C ASP A 80 3.75 -11.64 -3.13
N GLU A 81 2.69 -11.76 -2.33
CA GLU A 81 1.42 -11.03 -2.49
C GLU A 81 1.62 -9.52 -2.26
N VAL A 82 2.36 -9.13 -1.21
CA VAL A 82 2.70 -7.72 -0.96
C VAL A 82 3.57 -7.15 -2.07
N ALA A 83 4.56 -7.90 -2.54
CA ALA A 83 5.42 -7.49 -3.64
C ALA A 83 4.62 -7.35 -4.95
N TRP A 84 3.73 -8.29 -5.24
CA TRP A 84 2.82 -8.24 -6.38
C TRP A 84 1.96 -6.97 -6.33
N ALA A 85 1.35 -6.66 -5.17
CA ALA A 85 0.55 -5.47 -5.00
C ALA A 85 1.37 -4.21 -5.32
N CYS A 86 2.56 -4.07 -4.74
CA CYS A 86 3.46 -2.95 -5.04
C CYS A 86 3.85 -2.87 -6.54
N ASN A 87 4.05 -4.01 -7.19
CA ASN A 87 4.42 -4.08 -8.60
C ASN A 87 3.29 -3.68 -9.57
N LEU A 88 2.04 -3.55 -9.10
CA LEU A 88 0.95 -2.96 -9.89
C LEU A 88 1.04 -1.44 -10.01
N PHE A 89 1.86 -0.79 -9.17
CA PHE A 89 1.96 0.66 -9.12
C PHE A 89 2.30 1.30 -10.48
N PRO A 90 3.28 0.83 -11.26
CA PRO A 90 3.61 1.44 -12.56
C PRO A 90 2.43 1.39 -13.55
N ASP A 91 1.66 0.30 -13.56
CA ASP A 91 0.50 0.19 -14.43
C ASP A 91 -0.64 1.10 -13.99
N ARG A 92 -0.85 1.23 -12.67
CA ARG A 92 -1.79 2.21 -12.11
C ARG A 92 -1.41 3.65 -12.44
N VAL A 93 -0.12 4.00 -12.39
CA VAL A 93 0.36 5.31 -12.83
C VAL A 93 0.05 5.53 -14.31
N ARG A 94 0.27 4.54 -15.18
CA ARG A 94 -0.07 4.64 -16.62
C ARG A 94 -1.57 4.84 -16.82
N SER A 95 -2.41 4.13 -16.08
CA SER A 95 -3.88 4.28 -16.14
C SER A 95 -4.33 5.66 -15.66
N CYS A 96 -3.75 6.16 -14.57
CA CYS A 96 -3.98 7.53 -14.09
C CYS A 96 -3.61 8.58 -15.16
N LEU A 97 -2.46 8.41 -15.82
CA LEU A 97 -2.04 9.30 -16.90
C LEU A 97 -3.00 9.26 -18.09
N LYS A 98 -3.48 8.07 -18.49
CA LYS A 98 -4.50 7.91 -19.55
C LYS A 98 -5.82 8.60 -19.17
N ALA A 99 -6.21 8.50 -17.91
CA ALA A 99 -7.39 9.18 -17.35
C ALA A 99 -7.17 10.69 -17.13
N ARG A 100 -5.97 11.22 -17.42
CA ARG A 100 -5.57 12.61 -17.17
C ARG A 100 -5.80 13.04 -15.72
N GLY A 101 -5.50 12.14 -14.77
CA GLY A 101 -5.71 12.37 -13.33
C GLY A 101 -7.14 12.19 -12.84
N ASN A 102 -8.09 11.78 -13.69
CA ASN A 102 -9.42 11.35 -13.23
C ASN A 102 -9.36 9.94 -12.62
N ARG A 103 -10.41 9.58 -11.87
CA ARG A 103 -10.61 8.23 -11.34
C ARG A 103 -10.57 7.19 -12.46
N PHE A 104 -9.94 6.06 -12.19
CA PHE A 104 -9.81 4.94 -13.12
C PHE A 104 -9.98 3.61 -12.38
N GLU A 105 -10.23 2.55 -13.14
CA GLU A 105 -10.25 1.18 -12.63
C GLU A 105 -9.23 0.34 -13.42
N MET A 106 -8.69 -0.69 -12.76
CA MET A 106 -7.77 -1.64 -13.38
C MET A 106 -8.61 -2.77 -13.99
N ASN A 107 -8.52 -2.95 -15.31
CA ASN A 107 -9.12 -4.08 -16.04
C ASN A 107 -8.27 -5.35 -15.92
#